data_AF-A0A3C0P2L0-F1
#
_entry.id   AF-A0A3C0P2L0-F1
#
_cell.length_a   1.000
_cell.length_b   1.000
_cell.length_c   1.000
_cell.angle_alpha   90.00
_cell.angle_beta   90.00
_cell.angle_gamma   90.00
#
_symmetry.space_group_name_H-M   'P 1'
#
loop_
_entity.id
_entity.type
_entity.pdbx_description
1 polymer ?
#
loop_
_entity_poly.entity_id
_entity_poly.type
_entity_poly.pdbx_seq_one_letter_code
_entity_poly.pdbx_strand_id
1 'polypeptide(L)' 'LGLEINDTMPCAFNCNCSRERVRKALLSVGKKELRSMIAENRPAELVCDFCNTKYIFTVKELQELI' A
#
# COMPACT_ATOMS: atom_id res chain seq x y z
N LEU A 1 -33.10 32.13 8.97
CA LEU A 1 -32.07 31.13 9.33
C LEU A 1 -30.79 31.92 9.63
N GLY A 2 -30.53 32.24 10.89
CA GLY A 2 -29.34 33.01 11.31
C GLY A 2 -28.11 32.11 11.41
N LEU A 3 -27.53 31.74 10.26
CA LEU A 3 -26.32 30.93 10.21
C LEU A 3 -25.09 31.87 10.16
N GLU A 4 -24.14 31.67 11.07
CA GLU A 4 -22.84 32.35 11.09
C GLU A 4 -21.73 31.32 10.88
N ILE A 5 -20.87 31.52 9.88
CA ILE A 5 -19.74 30.64 9.56
C ILE A 5 -18.48 31.29 10.13
N ASN A 6 -17.84 30.62 11.09
CA ASN A 6 -16.67 31.16 11.79
C ASN A 6 -15.34 30.92 11.07
N ASP A 7 -15.26 29.87 10.25
CA ASP A 7 -14.01 29.50 9.57
C ASP A 7 -14.28 28.60 8.36
N THR A 8 -13.30 28.52 7.46
CA THR A 8 -13.27 27.57 6.34
C THR A 8 -11.86 27.03 6.14
N MET A 9 -11.76 25.77 5.73
CA MET A 9 -10.48 25.18 5.34
C MET A 9 -10.61 24.41 4.03
N PRO A 10 -9.52 24.31 3.24
CA PRO A 10 -9.53 23.48 2.05
C PRO A 10 -9.66 22.01 2.43
N CYS A 11 -10.59 21.32 1.79
CA CYS A 11 -10.78 19.88 1.92
C CYS A 11 -10.39 19.21 0.61
N ALA A 12 -9.53 18.19 0.71
CA ALA A 12 -9.13 17.38 -0.42
C ALA A 12 -8.93 15.92 0.02
N PHE A 13 -9.06 14.99 -0.92
CA PHE A 13 -8.69 13.61 -0.68
C PHE A 13 -7.17 13.51 -0.52
N ASN A 14 -6.71 12.88 0.56
CA ASN A 14 -5.29 12.63 0.80
C ASN A 14 -5.10 11.22 1.39
N CYS A 15 -4.29 10.40 0.71
CA CYS A 15 -3.92 9.08 1.20
C CYS A 15 -2.46 9.07 1.64
N ASN A 16 -2.19 8.50 2.81
CA ASN A 16 -0.85 8.42 3.39
C ASN A 16 -0.13 7.08 3.08
N CYS A 17 -0.57 6.35 2.05
CA CYS A 17 0.10 5.14 1.62
C CYS A 17 1.52 5.47 1.10
N SER A 18 2.43 4.52 1.24
CA SER A 18 3.78 4.62 0.72
C SER A 18 4.31 3.22 0.43
N ARG A 19 5.34 3.12 -0.41
CA ARG A 19 5.98 1.83 -0.72
C ARG A 19 6.42 1.10 0.56
N GLU A 20 6.98 1.83 1.53
CA GLU A 20 7.38 1.30 2.84
C GLU A 20 6.19 0.77 3.67
N ARG A 21 5.07 1.50 3.69
CA ARG A 21 3.86 1.04 4.40
C ARG A 21 3.27 -0.21 3.75
N VAL A 22 3.21 -0.25 2.43
CA VAL A 22 2.69 -1.39 1.67
C VAL A 22 3.63 -2.60 1.78
N ARG A 23 4.95 -2.38 1.80
CA ARG A 23 5.96 -3.43 2.06
C ARG A 23 5.75 -4.09 3.43
N LYS A 24 5.39 -3.33 4.46
CA LYS A 24 5.07 -3.90 5.78
C LYS A 24 3.82 -4.76 5.76
N ALA A 25 2.80 -4.40 4.97
CA ALA A 25 1.63 -5.26 4.79
C ALA A 25 2.01 -6.59 4.12
N LEU A 26 2.93 -6.56 3.16
CA LEU A 26 3.44 -7.77 2.50
C LEU A 26 4.13 -8.75 3.46
N LEU A 27 4.79 -8.26 4.53
CA LEU A 27 5.35 -9.12 5.58
C LEU A 27 4.26 -9.90 6.35
N SER A 28 3.04 -9.37 6.42
CA SER A 28 1.93 -10.02 7.14
C SER A 28 1.31 -11.20 6.37
N VAL A 29 1.59 -11.33 5.06
CA VAL A 29 1.14 -12.45 4.21
C VAL A 29 1.76 -13.79 4.65
N GLY A 30 2.91 -13.73 5.31
CA GLY A 30 3.58 -14.91 5.89
C GLY A 30 4.58 -15.58 4.95
N LYS A 31 5.58 -16.25 5.54
CA LYS A 31 6.74 -16.78 4.80
C LYS A 31 6.39 -17.82 3.74
N LYS A 32 5.36 -18.65 3.97
CA LYS A 32 4.96 -19.71 3.05
C LYS A 32 4.43 -19.13 1.73
N GLU A 33 3.52 -18.17 1.84
CA GLU A 33 2.93 -17.49 0.68
C GLU A 33 3.98 -16.65 -0.06
N LEU A 34 4.82 -15.91 0.66
CA LEU A 34 5.93 -15.18 0.04
C LEU A 34 6.87 -16.10 -0.77
N ARG A 35 7.16 -17.30 -0.26
CA ARG A 35 7.95 -18.30 -1.00
C ARG A 35 7.24 -18.78 -2.26
N SER A 36 5.91 -18.97 -2.23
CA SER A 36 5.13 -19.32 -3.42
C SER A 36 5.22 -18.22 -4.47
N MET A 37 5.03 -16.96 -4.06
CA MET A 37 5.12 -15.79 -4.95
C MET A 37 6.52 -15.68 -5.59
N ILE A 38 7.59 -15.94 -4.83
CA ILE A 38 8.97 -15.96 -5.35
C ILE A 38 9.17 -17.13 -6.32
N ALA A 39 8.65 -18.32 -6.02
CA ALA A 39 8.79 -19.50 -6.84
C ALA A 39 8.08 -19.38 -8.20
N GLU A 40 6.97 -18.64 -8.25
CA GLU A 40 6.28 -18.28 -9.50
C GLU A 40 7.13 -17.36 -10.40
N ASN A 41 8.22 -16.79 -9.86
CA ASN A 41 9.18 -15.93 -10.54
C ASN A 41 8.51 -14.75 -11.26
N ARG A 42 7.52 -14.14 -10.61
CA ARG A 42 6.79 -12.97 -11.09
C ARG A 42 6.80 -11.85 -10.05
N PRO A 43 6.77 -10.57 -10.48
CA PRO A 43 6.58 -9.46 -9.57
C PRO A 43 5.24 -9.55 -8.84
N ALA A 44 5.18 -9.05 -7.61
CA ALA A 44 3.93 -8.88 -6.88
C ALA A 44 3.37 -7.47 -7.10
N GLU A 45 2.12 -7.35 -7.53
CA GLU A 45 1.37 -6.09 -7.53
C GLU A 45 0.54 -5.99 -6.24
N LEU A 46 0.76 -4.94 -5.45
CA LEU A 46 -0.12 -4.56 -4.36
C LEU A 46 -0.83 -3.26 -4.69
N VAL A 47 -2.14 -3.26 -4.46
CA VAL A 47 -3.00 -2.08 -4.65
C VAL A 47 -3.36 -1.53 -3.27
N CYS A 48 -3.22 -0.23 -3.08
CA CYS A 48 -3.73 0.40 -1.86
C CYS A 48 -5.26 0.48 -1.91
N ASP A 49 -5.94 -0.14 -0.95
CA ASP A 49 -7.42 -0.17 -0.90
C ASP A 49 -8.08 1.20 -0.76
N PHE A 50 -7.33 2.23 -0.34
CA PHE A 50 -7.87 3.58 -0.13
C PHE A 50 -7.73 4.49 -1.34
N CYS A 51 -6.58 4.47 -2.02
CA CYS A 51 -6.31 5.37 -3.14
C CYS A 51 -6.05 4.67 -4.47
N ASN A 52 -6.13 3.33 -4.50
CA ASN A 52 -5.86 2.50 -5.66
C ASN A 52 -4.46 2.65 -6.28
N THR A 53 -3.51 3.24 -5.56
CA THR A 53 -2.13 3.31 -6.02
C THR A 53 -1.54 1.91 -6.07
N LYS A 54 -0.92 1.58 -7.21
CA LYS A 54 -0.27 0.29 -7.46
C LYS A 54 1.20 0.34 -7.08
N TYR A 55 1.66 -0.66 -6.34
CA TYR A 55 3.04 -0.85 -5.94
C TYR A 55 3.52 -2.20 -6.45
N ILE A 56 4.53 -2.19 -7.32
CA ILE A 56 5.13 -3.40 -7.86
C ILE A 56 6.40 -3.72 -7.08
N PHE A 57 6.45 -4.92 -6.51
CA PHE A 57 7.62 -5.49 -5.85
C PHE A 57 8.24 -6.57 -6.74
N THR A 58 9.50 -6.40 -7.06
CA THR A 58 10.28 -7.36 -7.84
C THR A 58 10.54 -8.64 -7.04
N VAL A 59 10.82 -9.75 -7.72
CA VAL A 59 11.19 -11.02 -7.07
C VAL A 59 12.37 -10.83 -6.12
N LYS A 60 13.35 -9.98 -6.47
CA LYS A 60 14.49 -9.65 -5.61
C LYS A 60 14.04 -8.94 -4.33
N GLU A 61 13.13 -7.96 -4.43
CA GLU A 61 12.58 -7.30 -3.25
C GLU A 61 11.76 -8.26 -2.38
N LEU A 62 11.04 -9.22 -2.99
CA LEU A 62 10.35 -10.27 -2.23
C LEU A 62 11.33 -11.17 -1.47
N GLN A 63 12.47 -11.52 -2.09
CA GLN A 63 13.54 -12.30 -1.44
C GLN A 63 14.16 -11.57 -0.25
N GLU A 64 14.25 -10.24 -0.29
CA GLU A 64 14.75 -9.42 0.82
C GLU A 64 13.81 -9.37 2.05
N LEU A 65 12.60 -9.95 1.96
CA LEU A 65 11.62 -9.98 3.05
C LEU A 65 11.71 -11.22 3.95
N ILE A 66 12.46 -12.27 3.55
CA ILE A 66 12.47 -13.58 4.22
C ILE A 66 13.87 -14.09 4.51
#